data_AF-A0A165CWK1-F1
#
_entry.id   AF-A0A165CWK1-F1
#
_cell.length_a   1.000
_cell.length_b   1.000
_cell.length_c   1.000
_cell.angle_alpha   90.00
_cell.angle_beta   90.00
_cell.angle_gamma   90.00
#
_symmetry.space_group_name_H-M   'P 1'
#
loop_
_entity.id
_entity.type
_entity.pdbx_description
1 polymer ?
#
loop_
_entity_poly.entity_id
_entity_poly.type
_entity_poly.pdbx_seq_one_letter_code
_entity_poly.pdbx_strand_id
1 'polypeptide(L)'
;MTKFCDRCTLSFPRTGDLDVHKYREHPLVANLPTTTLYRCHCGCVFSDEERLTEHKSKKHSLARSIINHSYGCCYLDCGFAAARAGPLLEHWAQHGW
;
A
#
# COMPACT_ATOMS: atom_id res chain seq x y z
N MET A 1 -13.33 -19.82 9.77
CA MET A 1 -13.62 -20.52 8.49
C MET A 1 -12.53 -20.19 7.47
N THR A 2 -11.83 -21.20 6.97
CA THR A 2 -10.89 -21.09 5.85
C THR A 2 -11.64 -20.70 4.57
N LYS A 3 -11.04 -19.84 3.73
CA LYS A 3 -11.62 -19.37 2.46
C LYS A 3 -10.84 -19.99 1.30
N PHE A 4 -11.56 -20.54 0.34
CA PHE A 4 -10.97 -21.28 -0.77
C PHE A 4 -11.02 -20.43 -2.03
N CYS A 5 -10.02 -20.55 -2.88
CA CYS A 5 -10.12 -20.00 -4.22
C CYS A 5 -11.05 -20.87 -5.06
N ASP A 6 -11.98 -20.26 -5.79
CA ASP A 6 -12.85 -20.95 -6.74
C ASP A 6 -12.16 -21.30 -8.06
N ARG A 7 -10.92 -20.83 -8.27
CA ARG A 7 -10.16 -20.99 -9.51
C ARG A 7 -8.89 -21.82 -9.36
N CYS A 8 -8.51 -22.14 -8.13
CA CYS A 8 -7.41 -23.03 -7.83
C CYS A 8 -7.68 -23.75 -6.50
N THR A 9 -6.86 -24.74 -6.17
CA THR A 9 -7.04 -25.54 -4.95
C THR A 9 -6.45 -24.88 -3.70
N LEU A 10 -6.01 -23.62 -3.79
CA LEU A 10 -5.40 -22.92 -2.66
C LEU A 10 -6.46 -22.43 -1.66
N SER A 11 -6.14 -22.63 -0.39
CA SER A 11 -6.95 -22.21 0.75
C SER A 11 -6.22 -21.14 1.55
N PHE A 12 -6.97 -20.13 1.98
CA PHE A 12 -6.46 -18.97 2.68
C PHE A 12 -7.14 -18.83 4.03
N PRO A 13 -6.39 -18.41 5.07
CA PRO A 13 -6.93 -18.23 6.41
C PRO A 13 -7.84 -16.99 6.52
N ARG A 14 -7.69 -16.01 5.62
CA ARG A 14 -8.46 -14.75 5.63
C ARG A 14 -9.00 -14.45 4.25
N THR A 15 -10.14 -13.74 4.21
CA THR A 15 -10.75 -13.28 2.95
C THR A 15 -9.82 -12.30 2.21
N GLY A 16 -9.12 -11.41 2.92
CA GLY A 16 -8.19 -10.45 2.31
C GLY A 16 -7.03 -11.12 1.57
N ASP A 17 -6.47 -12.22 2.11
CA ASP A 17 -5.42 -12.98 1.44
C ASP A 17 -5.94 -13.66 0.16
N LEU A 18 -7.19 -14.15 0.20
CA LEU A 18 -7.84 -14.74 -0.96
C LEU A 18 -8.10 -13.71 -2.08
N ASP A 19 -8.54 -12.50 -1.73
CA ASP A 19 -8.76 -11.40 -2.69
C ASP A 19 -7.46 -10.99 -3.39
N VAL A 20 -6.37 -10.83 -2.61
CA VAL A 20 -5.04 -10.54 -3.17
C VAL A 20 -4.58 -11.66 -4.10
N HIS A 21 -4.74 -12.92 -3.69
CA HIS A 21 -4.41 -14.08 -4.52
C HIS A 21 -5.18 -14.06 -5.85
N LYS A 22 -6.51 -13.86 -5.80
CA LYS A 22 -7.35 -13.79 -7.00
C LYS A 22 -6.92 -12.66 -7.93
N TYR A 23 -6.56 -11.50 -7.40
CA TYR A 23 -6.10 -10.37 -8.21
C TYR A 23 -4.77 -10.66 -8.92
N ARG A 24 -3.80 -11.24 -8.22
CA ARG A 24 -2.45 -11.48 -8.76
C ARG A 24 -2.39 -12.67 -9.71
N GLU A 25 -3.03 -13.77 -9.33
CA GLU A 25 -2.89 -15.05 -10.03
C GLU A 25 -4.06 -15.33 -10.98
N HIS A 26 -5.19 -14.62 -10.81
CA HIS A 26 -6.39 -14.78 -11.64
C HIS A 26 -6.94 -13.43 -12.17
N PRO A 27 -6.11 -12.60 -12.84
CA PRO A 27 -6.43 -11.21 -13.21
C PRO A 27 -7.59 -11.03 -14.20
N LEU A 28 -8.16 -12.11 -14.74
CA LEU A 28 -9.11 -12.07 -15.86
C LEU A 28 -10.58 -11.81 -15.50
N VAL A 29 -10.92 -11.36 -14.28
CA VAL A 29 -12.34 -11.12 -13.96
C VAL A 29 -12.65 -9.71 -13.49
N ALA A 30 -13.35 -9.02 -14.39
CA ALA A 30 -14.10 -7.76 -14.25
C ALA A 30 -15.25 -7.80 -13.21
N ASN A 31 -15.19 -8.70 -12.23
CA ASN A 31 -16.16 -8.82 -11.13
C ASN A 31 -15.42 -9.11 -9.82
N LEU A 32 -14.45 -8.27 -9.47
CA LEU A 32 -13.99 -8.26 -8.08
C LEU A 32 -15.16 -7.80 -7.20
N PRO A 33 -15.42 -8.48 -6.07
CA PRO A 33 -16.26 -7.87 -5.05
C PRO A 33 -15.65 -6.51 -4.70
N THR A 34 -16.50 -5.51 -4.57
CA THR A 34 -16.21 -4.21 -3.94
C THR A 34 -15.84 -4.41 -2.46
N THR A 35 -14.93 -5.32 -2.14
CA THR A 35 -14.20 -5.30 -0.88
C THR A 35 -13.35 -4.05 -0.96
N THR A 36 -13.71 -3.05 -0.16
CA THR A 36 -13.07 -1.73 -0.10
C THR A 36 -11.56 -1.91 0.05
N LEU A 37 -10.82 -1.89 -1.05
CA LEU A 37 -9.37 -1.95 -1.04
C LEU A 37 -8.85 -0.61 -0.55
N TYR A 38 -8.02 -0.64 0.47
CA TYR A 38 -7.47 0.57 1.08
C TYR A 38 -6.23 0.95 0.28
N ARG A 39 -6.37 1.95 -0.58
CA ARG A 39 -5.28 2.43 -1.43
C ARG A 39 -4.55 3.58 -0.74
N CYS A 40 -3.23 3.47 -0.66
CA CYS A 40 -2.38 4.61 -0.32
C CYS A 40 -2.17 5.47 -1.56
N HIS A 41 -2.04 6.79 -1.36
CA HIS A 41 -1.74 7.72 -2.46
C HIS A 41 -0.42 7.40 -3.17
N CYS A 42 0.50 6.65 -2.55
CA CYS A 42 1.71 6.15 -3.22
C CYS A 42 1.46 5.02 -4.24
N GLY A 43 0.21 4.58 -4.43
CA GLY A 43 -0.15 3.49 -5.34
C GLY A 43 -0.17 2.10 -4.70
N CYS A 44 0.32 1.94 -3.46
CA CYS A 44 0.19 0.67 -2.73
C CYS A 44 -1.28 0.39 -2.39
N VAL A 45 -1.67 -0.88 -2.51
CA VAL A 45 -3.03 -1.36 -2.21
C VAL A 45 -2.97 -2.33 -1.04
N PHE A 46 -3.88 -2.16 -0.09
CA PHE A 46 -3.95 -2.95 1.13
C PHE A 46 -5.32 -3.61 1.27
N SER A 47 -5.31 -4.79 1.91
CA SER A 47 -6.49 -5.60 2.21
C SER A 47 -7.38 -5.00 3.28
N ASP A 48 -6.87 -4.06 4.08
CA ASP A 48 -7.54 -3.50 5.25
C ASP A 48 -6.92 -2.14 5.65
N GLU A 49 -7.68 -1.36 6.41
CA GLU A 49 -7.30 0.00 6.84
C GLU A 49 -6.12 0.01 7.82
N GLU A 50 -6.00 -1.01 8.67
CA GLU A 50 -4.89 -1.13 9.63
C GLU A 50 -3.56 -1.24 8.89
N ARG A 51 -3.50 -2.09 7.85
CA ARG A 51 -2.32 -2.22 6.98
C ARG A 51 -2.00 -0.94 6.23
N LEU A 52 -3.02 -0.22 5.75
CA LEU A 52 -2.81 1.11 5.14
C LEU A 52 -2.26 2.11 6.16
N THR A 53 -2.80 2.12 7.38
CA THR A 53 -2.40 3.03 8.45
C THR A 53 -0.98 2.75 8.91
N GLU A 54 -0.63 1.47 9.08
CA GLU A 54 0.72 1.04 9.39
C GLU A 54 1.70 1.46 8.28
N HIS A 55 1.33 1.25 7.02
CA HIS A 55 2.11 1.70 5.88
C HIS A 55 2.34 3.22 5.90
N LYS A 56 1.28 4.01 6.11
CA LYS A 56 1.38 5.47 6.26
C LYS A 56 2.34 5.85 7.39
N SER A 57 2.20 5.24 8.55
CA SER A 57 3.07 5.52 9.69
C SER A 57 4.54 5.12 9.46
N LYS A 58 4.82 4.04 8.74
CA LYS A 58 6.20 3.55 8.55
C LYS A 58 6.90 4.14 7.33
N LYS A 59 6.15 4.41 6.27
CA LYS A 59 6.68 4.80 4.95
C LYS A 59 6.43 6.26 4.60
N HIS A 60 5.47 6.89 5.28
CA HIS A 60 5.15 8.30 5.14
C HIS A 60 5.27 9.06 6.46
N SER A 61 6.01 8.50 7.43
CA SER A 61 6.43 9.29 8.57
C SER A 61 7.56 10.23 8.15
N LEU A 62 7.62 11.38 8.83
CA LEU A 62 8.79 12.24 8.85
C LEU A 62 9.94 11.60 9.64
N ALA A 63 10.05 10.27 9.66
CA ALA A 63 11.17 9.58 10.26
C ALA A 63 12.37 9.75 9.32
N ARG A 64 13.38 10.49 9.79
CA ARG A 64 14.65 10.64 9.06
C ARG A 64 15.26 9.25 8.86
N SER A 65 15.55 8.88 7.61
CA SER A 65 16.27 7.65 7.30
C SER A 65 17.59 7.63 8.06
N ILE A 66 17.82 6.61 8.87
CA ILE A 66 19.04 6.47 9.68
C ILE A 66 20.24 6.14 8.77
N ILE A 67 19.99 5.56 7.59
CA ILE A 67 21.01 5.15 6.63
C ILE A 67 21.51 6.35 5.82
N ASN A 68 20.60 7.15 5.25
CA ASN A 68 20.95 8.24 4.35
C ASN A 68 20.68 9.63 4.94
N HIS A 69 20.39 9.69 6.25
CA HIS A 69 20.13 10.92 7.02
C HIS A 69 19.12 11.87 6.34
N SER A 70 18.18 11.33 5.58
CA SER A 70 17.25 12.06 4.69
C SER A 70 15.81 11.59 4.85
N TYR A 71 14.89 12.46 4.47
CA TYR A 71 13.45 12.27 4.46
C TYR A 71 13.04 11.98 3.02
N GLY A 72 12.52 10.78 2.73
CA GLY A 72 12.18 10.37 1.36
C GLY A 72 10.67 10.40 1.06
N CYS A 73 10.31 10.74 -0.16
CA CYS A 73 8.95 10.61 -0.68
C CYS A 73 8.72 9.16 -1.13
N CYS A 74 7.74 8.50 -0.54
CA CYS A 74 7.38 7.12 -0.87
C CYS A 74 6.41 7.02 -2.08
N TYR A 75 6.11 8.14 -2.75
CA TYR A 75 5.25 8.12 -3.95
C TYR A 75 5.95 7.37 -5.09
N LEU A 76 5.21 6.48 -5.76
CA LEU A 76 5.75 5.67 -6.85
C LEU A 76 6.35 6.57 -7.94
N ASP A 77 7.56 6.25 -8.40
CA ASP A 77 8.29 7.00 -9.43
C ASP A 77 8.70 8.45 -9.08
N CYS A 78 8.52 8.91 -7.83
CA CYS A 78 8.88 10.28 -7.47
C CYS A 78 10.37 10.46 -7.14
N GLY A 79 10.96 9.56 -6.35
CA GLY A 79 12.38 9.59 -6.00
C GLY A 79 12.86 10.80 -5.19
N PHE A 80 11.97 11.70 -4.78
CA PHE A 80 12.32 12.91 -4.05
C PHE A 80 12.81 12.58 -2.64
N ALA A 81 13.93 13.17 -2.24
CA ALA A 81 14.45 13.09 -0.87
C ALA A 81 14.98 14.45 -0.41
N ALA A 82 14.68 14.81 0.84
CA ALA A 82 15.10 16.05 1.45
C ALA A 82 15.96 15.78 2.69
N ALA A 83 16.96 16.63 2.94
CA ALA A 83 17.77 16.55 4.17
C ALA A 83 17.00 17.00 5.43
N ARG A 84 15.83 17.65 5.25
CA ARG A 84 14.98 18.20 6.30
C ARG A 84 13.52 17.81 6.05
N ALA A 85 12.73 17.74 7.13
CA ALA A 85 11.31 17.39 7.09
C ALA A 85 10.45 18.40 6.31
N GLY A 86 10.72 19.71 6.46
CA GLY A 86 9.92 20.78 5.87
C GLY A 86 9.75 20.68 4.33
N PRO A 87 10.85 20.59 3.57
CA PRO A 87 10.78 20.41 2.11
C PRO A 87 10.07 19.13 1.67
N LEU A 88 10.11 18.06 2.49
CA LEU A 88 9.37 16.83 2.19
C LEU A 88 7.85 17.02 2.39
N LEU A 89 7.45 17.74 3.44
CA LEU A 89 6.05 18.08 3.72
C LEU A 89 5.44 18.93 2.61
N GLU A 90 6.14 19.97 2.18
CA GLU A 90 5.71 20.80 1.05
C GLU A 90 5.63 19.99 -0.25
N HIS A 91 6.59 19.09 -0.47
CA HIS A 91 6.57 18.19 -1.60
C HIS A 91 5.39 17.20 -1.56
N TRP A 92 4.99 16.70 -0.39
CA TRP A 92 3.83 15.82 -0.24
C TRP A 92 2.51 16.49 -0.64
N ALA A 93 2.37 17.80 -0.45
CA ALA A 93 1.19 18.53 -0.90
C ALA A 93 0.98 18.43 -2.43
N GLN A 94 2.05 18.25 -3.21
CA GLN A 94 1.96 18.01 -4.66
C GLN A 94 1.30 16.67 -5.00
N HIS A 95 1.30 15.74 -4.05
CA HIS A 95 0.67 14.42 -4.16
C HIS A 95 -0.71 14.34 -3.48
N GLY A 96 -1.24 15.48 -3.00
CA GLY A 96 -2.55 15.56 -2.36
C GLY A 96 -2.60 15.03 -0.92
N TRP A 97 -1.52 15.21 -0.16
CA TRP A 97 -1.39 14.84 1.26
C TRP A 97 -1.76 15.96 2.21
#